data_AF-A0A831SN27-F1
#
_entry.id   AF-A0A831SN27-F1
#
_cell.length_a   1.000
_cell.length_b   1.000
_cell.length_c   1.000
_cell.angle_alpha   90.00
_cell.angle_beta   90.00
_cell.angle_gamma   90.00
#
_symmetry.space_group_name_H-M   'P 1'
#
loop_
_entity.id
_entity.type
_entity.pdbx_description
1 polymer ?
#
loop_
_entity_poly.entity_id
_entity_poly.type
_entity_poly.pdbx_seq_one_letter_code
_entity_poly.pdbx_strand_id
1 'polypeptide(L)'
;MQNKGRKIKDKRKTNRKIYKDVETTINFKNRIIKYDLHIHSTISDGTCSPYEIIEIAKNKNLKGISITDHDEYVEDNIYEYAKEKGIIFIPAIEFSTKFTNVHIIGYNLNWQDEKLENFLKHQREERKKAIIKMCEKGKRMGLPISFEEIIENINTTKSIGRPHIANILVKKGYVKNIYEAFKKYLYTGGPIFEDYKKYHYTEIINLIEQANGVSVLAHPGLIPYNIQERVIIDCIKYGIKGIEVFYPRHSYNQIERFYSLAQKYGLFIFGGSDFHGEVKPDIQLGDAGLTE
;
A
#
# COMPACT_ATOMS: atom_id res chain seq x y z
N MET A 1 -55.76 -27.63 -13.97
CA MET A 1 -54.52 -26.94 -14.37
C MET A 1 -54.42 -25.65 -13.56
N GLN A 2 -53.61 -25.63 -12.50
CA GLN A 2 -53.43 -24.48 -11.60
C GLN A 2 -52.24 -23.63 -12.05
N ASN A 3 -52.48 -22.36 -12.35
CA ASN A 3 -51.45 -21.36 -12.65
C ASN A 3 -50.93 -20.74 -11.34
N LYS A 4 -49.69 -21.06 -10.97
CA LYS A 4 -48.95 -20.37 -9.89
C LYS A 4 -48.23 -19.14 -10.45
N GLY A 5 -48.81 -17.96 -10.25
CA GLY A 5 -48.13 -16.67 -10.45
C GLY A 5 -47.03 -16.47 -9.41
N ARG A 6 -45.77 -16.71 -9.78
CA ARG A 6 -44.60 -16.31 -8.98
C ARG A 6 -44.37 -14.81 -9.16
N LYS A 7 -44.56 -14.05 -8.08
CA LYS A 7 -44.14 -12.64 -7.94
C LYS A 7 -42.65 -12.51 -8.27
N ILE A 8 -42.35 -11.93 -9.42
CA ILE A 8 -41.02 -11.39 -9.74
C ILE A 8 -40.85 -10.18 -8.81
N LYS A 9 -40.21 -10.39 -7.65
CA LYS A 9 -39.76 -9.27 -6.82
C LYS A 9 -38.74 -8.49 -7.64
N ASP A 10 -39.08 -7.24 -7.86
CA ASP A 10 -38.45 -6.26 -8.72
C ASP A 10 -36.97 -6.03 -8.34
N LYS A 11 -36.04 -6.67 -9.08
CA LYS A 11 -34.57 -6.48 -8.96
C LYS A 11 -34.16 -5.00 -9.10
N ARG A 12 -35.01 -4.14 -9.68
CA ARG A 12 -34.72 -2.71 -9.83
C ARG A 12 -34.87 -1.93 -8.51
N LYS A 13 -35.67 -2.42 -7.56
CA LYS A 13 -35.82 -1.79 -6.23
C LYS A 13 -34.64 -2.09 -5.31
N THR A 14 -34.07 -3.29 -5.37
CA THR A 14 -32.85 -3.65 -4.62
C THR A 14 -31.63 -2.90 -5.14
N ASN A 15 -31.46 -2.80 -6.46
CA ASN A 15 -30.37 -2.01 -7.03
C ASN A 15 -30.48 -0.52 -6.65
N ARG A 16 -31.67 0.11 -6.75
CA ARG A 16 -31.85 1.51 -6.35
C ARG A 16 -31.56 1.79 -4.87
N LYS A 17 -31.76 0.82 -3.99
CA LYS A 17 -31.42 0.96 -2.56
C LYS A 17 -29.92 0.84 -2.34
N ILE A 18 -29.27 -0.14 -2.98
CA ILE A 18 -27.80 -0.26 -2.99
C ILE A 18 -27.17 1.00 -3.57
N TYR A 19 -27.64 1.51 -4.71
CA TYR A 19 -27.15 2.76 -5.31
C TYR A 19 -27.35 3.98 -4.39
N LYS A 20 -28.46 4.06 -3.65
CA LYS A 20 -28.68 5.13 -2.66
C LYS A 20 -27.78 4.99 -1.44
N ASP A 21 -27.60 3.78 -0.93
CA ASP A 21 -26.73 3.50 0.22
C ASP A 21 -25.25 3.72 -0.17
N VAL A 22 -24.88 3.38 -1.40
CA VAL A 22 -23.60 3.70 -2.04
C VAL A 22 -23.48 5.21 -2.23
N GLU A 23 -24.40 5.93 -2.86
CA GLU A 23 -24.30 7.40 -3.01
C GLU A 23 -24.25 8.16 -1.66
N THR A 24 -24.97 7.70 -0.64
CA THR A 24 -24.92 8.32 0.70
C THR A 24 -23.66 7.93 1.49
N THR A 25 -23.14 6.71 1.34
CA THR A 25 -21.87 6.24 1.97
C THR A 25 -20.63 6.71 1.20
N ILE A 26 -20.77 6.95 -0.11
CA ILE A 26 -19.72 7.22 -1.10
C ILE A 26 -19.86 8.66 -1.64
N ASN A 27 -20.42 9.57 -0.86
CA ASN A 27 -20.38 11.00 -1.18
C ASN A 27 -18.96 11.56 -0.93
N PHE A 28 -18.00 11.11 -1.75
CA PHE A 28 -16.56 11.28 -1.58
C PHE A 28 -16.12 12.72 -1.34
N LYS A 29 -16.77 13.68 -2.00
CA LYS A 29 -16.33 15.09 -2.00
C LYS A 29 -16.48 15.77 -0.63
N ASN A 30 -17.29 15.20 0.28
CA ASN A 30 -17.60 15.80 1.58
C ASN A 30 -17.29 14.88 2.77
N ARG A 31 -16.53 13.79 2.58
CA ARG A 31 -16.13 12.92 3.68
C ARG A 31 -15.01 13.56 4.49
N ILE A 32 -15.26 13.82 5.77
CA ILE A 32 -14.20 14.23 6.69
C ILE A 32 -13.44 12.96 7.07
N ILE A 33 -12.30 12.74 6.42
CA ILE A 33 -11.42 11.61 6.74
C ILE A 33 -10.91 11.75 8.18
N LYS A 34 -10.99 10.65 8.92
CA LYS A 34 -10.53 10.54 10.32
C LYS A 34 -9.42 9.53 10.49
N TYR A 35 -9.30 8.55 9.60
CA TYR A 35 -8.24 7.54 9.65
C TYR A 35 -7.57 7.39 8.31
N ASP A 36 -6.24 7.40 8.29
CA ASP A 36 -5.43 7.09 7.11
C ASP A 36 -4.55 5.88 7.41
N LEU A 37 -4.92 4.72 6.86
CA LEU A 37 -4.35 3.43 7.26
C LEU A 37 -3.27 2.92 6.28
N HIS A 38 -2.78 3.78 5.39
CA HIS A 38 -1.76 3.42 4.40
C HIS A 38 -0.83 4.61 4.16
N ILE A 39 0.32 4.64 4.83
CA ILE A 39 1.26 5.77 4.82
C ILE A 39 2.69 5.23 4.81
N HIS A 40 3.57 5.82 3.99
CA HIS A 40 4.97 5.45 3.93
C HIS A 40 5.86 6.54 4.51
N SER A 41 6.92 6.14 5.22
CA SER A 41 7.85 7.03 5.89
C SER A 41 9.26 6.89 5.32
N THR A 42 10.22 7.62 5.90
CA THR A 42 11.65 7.47 5.59
C THR A 42 12.22 6.09 5.94
N ILE A 43 11.49 5.21 6.64
CA ILE A 43 11.93 3.83 6.91
C ILE A 43 11.97 3.01 5.61
N SER A 44 11.05 3.26 4.67
CA SER A 44 11.08 2.69 3.33
C SER A 44 11.27 3.75 2.25
N ASP A 45 10.25 4.18 1.51
CA ASP A 45 10.37 5.07 0.34
C ASP A 45 9.55 6.36 0.41
N GLY A 46 9.06 6.72 1.61
CA GLY A 46 8.51 8.04 1.90
C GLY A 46 9.59 9.08 2.23
N THR A 47 9.21 10.36 2.24
CA THR A 47 10.14 11.47 2.58
C THR A 47 9.96 12.06 3.97
N CYS A 48 8.88 11.73 4.67
CA CYS A 48 8.62 12.21 6.03
C CYS A 48 8.97 11.11 7.04
N SER A 49 9.63 11.47 8.13
CA SER A 49 9.87 10.56 9.24
C SER A 49 8.55 10.15 9.92
N PRO A 50 8.53 9.02 10.64
CA PRO A 50 7.36 8.63 11.43
C PRO A 50 6.86 9.72 12.39
N TYR A 51 7.77 10.48 13.01
CA TYR A 51 7.44 11.60 13.89
C TYR A 51 6.75 12.74 13.15
N GLU A 52 7.28 13.13 11.99
CA GLU A 52 6.67 14.17 11.15
C GLU A 52 5.29 13.73 10.66
N ILE A 53 5.12 12.47 10.27
CA ILE A 53 3.83 11.90 9.86
C ILE A 53 2.78 12.05 10.97
N ILE A 54 3.14 11.76 12.22
CA ILE A 54 2.23 11.91 13.37
C ILE A 54 1.85 13.39 13.58
N GLU A 55 2.80 14.31 13.45
CA GLU A 55 2.51 15.75 13.56
C GLU A 55 1.62 16.25 12.42
N ILE A 56 1.84 15.79 11.18
CA ILE A 56 0.97 16.09 10.03
C ILE A 56 -0.44 15.56 10.29
N ALA A 57 -0.58 14.32 10.77
CA ALA A 57 -1.88 13.72 11.09
C ALA A 57 -2.64 14.51 12.16
N LYS A 58 -1.95 14.93 13.22
CA LYS A 58 -2.51 15.80 14.27
C LYS A 58 -2.98 17.13 13.71
N ASN A 59 -2.16 17.81 12.91
CA ASN A 59 -2.50 19.09 12.29
C ASN A 59 -3.70 18.97 11.33
N LYS A 60 -3.87 17.80 10.70
CA LYS A 60 -5.02 17.47 9.87
C LYS A 60 -6.26 16.99 10.64
N ASN A 61 -6.22 16.96 11.98
CA ASN A 61 -7.30 16.48 12.84
C ASN A 61 -7.76 15.04 12.52
N LEU A 62 -6.81 14.20 12.09
CA LEU A 62 -7.04 12.76 12.03
C LEU A 62 -7.11 12.19 13.45
N LYS A 63 -7.94 11.18 13.62
CA LYS A 63 -8.06 10.41 14.86
C LYS A 63 -7.05 9.27 14.93
N GLY A 64 -6.68 8.69 13.80
CA GLY A 64 -5.71 7.61 13.77
C GLY A 64 -5.04 7.38 12.43
N ILE A 65 -3.91 6.70 12.46
CA ILE A 65 -3.11 6.40 11.28
C ILE A 65 -2.45 5.03 11.37
N SER A 66 -1.98 4.53 10.23
CA SER A 66 -0.99 3.46 10.15
C SER A 66 0.14 3.86 9.23
N ILE A 67 1.37 3.71 9.71
CA ILE A 67 2.56 3.71 8.86
C ILE A 67 2.75 2.25 8.41
N THR A 68 2.80 2.05 7.10
CA THR A 68 2.79 0.77 6.40
C THR A 68 4.00 0.68 5.46
N ASP A 69 5.18 1.05 5.98
CA ASP A 69 6.42 1.02 5.20
C ASP A 69 6.64 -0.33 4.53
N HIS A 70 7.27 -0.30 3.35
CA HIS A 70 7.53 -1.51 2.59
C HIS A 70 8.50 -2.44 3.31
N ASP A 71 8.04 -3.65 3.66
CA ASP A 71 8.87 -4.73 4.21
C ASP A 71 9.67 -4.34 5.48
N GLU A 72 9.21 -3.31 6.20
CA GLU A 72 9.74 -2.90 7.50
C GLU A 72 8.65 -2.26 8.36
N TYR A 73 8.70 -2.50 9.68
CA TYR A 73 7.74 -1.94 10.63
C TYR A 73 8.36 -0.81 11.47
N VAL A 74 7.51 0.05 12.05
CA VAL A 74 7.95 1.12 12.95
C VAL A 74 8.32 0.60 14.34
N GLU A 75 9.30 1.23 14.98
CA GLU A 75 9.75 0.89 16.33
C GLU A 75 8.77 1.37 17.42
N ASP A 76 8.81 0.72 18.60
CA ASP A 76 7.87 0.93 19.72
C ASP A 76 7.79 2.39 20.24
N ASN A 77 8.88 3.14 20.11
CA ASN A 77 8.93 4.56 20.50
C ASN A 77 7.96 5.46 19.71
N ILE A 78 7.62 5.09 18.48
CA ILE A 78 6.67 5.83 17.64
C ILE A 78 5.25 5.73 18.20
N TYR A 79 4.91 4.62 18.85
CA TYR A 79 3.58 4.36 19.40
C TYR A 79 3.31 5.25 20.61
N GLU A 80 4.29 5.35 21.52
CA GLU A 80 4.19 6.24 22.68
C GLU A 80 4.11 7.70 22.22
N TYR A 81 4.89 8.09 21.21
CA TYR A 81 4.80 9.44 20.64
C TYR A 81 3.42 9.73 20.02
N ALA A 82 2.86 8.79 19.25
CA ALA A 82 1.51 8.96 18.70
C ALA A 82 0.45 9.14 19.80
N LYS A 83 0.56 8.36 20.87
CA LYS A 83 -0.31 8.43 22.04
C LYS A 83 -0.18 9.79 22.75
N GLU A 84 1.03 10.30 22.97
CA GLU A 84 1.26 11.65 23.52
C GLU A 84 0.62 12.76 22.66
N LYS A 85 0.57 12.54 21.35
CA LYS A 85 -0.05 13.47 20.38
C LYS A 85 -1.57 13.29 20.23
N GLY A 86 -2.15 12.30 20.91
CA GLY A 86 -3.59 12.01 20.85
C GLY A 86 -4.02 11.32 19.55
N ILE A 87 -3.10 10.64 18.87
CA ILE A 87 -3.33 9.90 17.63
C ILE A 87 -3.38 8.40 17.92
N ILE A 88 -4.45 7.74 17.48
CA ILE A 88 -4.54 6.28 17.48
C ILE A 88 -3.57 5.75 16.43
N PHE A 89 -2.52 5.06 16.86
CA PHE A 89 -1.57 4.43 15.96
C PHE A 89 -1.86 2.93 15.86
N ILE A 90 -2.12 2.44 14.65
CA ILE A 90 -2.30 1.00 14.39
C ILE A 90 -1.06 0.51 13.66
N PRO A 91 -0.27 -0.40 14.25
CA PRO A 91 0.96 -0.86 13.64
C PRO A 91 0.72 -1.77 12.45
N ALA A 92 1.51 -1.53 11.41
CA ALA A 92 1.35 -2.21 10.16
C ALA A 92 2.64 -2.21 9.33
N ILE A 93 2.59 -2.95 8.23
CA ILE A 93 3.67 -3.12 7.26
C ILE A 93 3.05 -3.47 5.90
N GLU A 94 3.56 -2.90 4.80
CA GLU A 94 3.14 -3.29 3.46
C GLU A 94 4.15 -4.28 2.86
N PHE A 95 3.72 -5.53 2.66
CA PHE A 95 4.57 -6.57 2.10
C PHE A 95 4.64 -6.49 0.57
N SER A 96 5.85 -6.45 0.02
CA SER A 96 6.06 -6.59 -1.42
C SER A 96 5.74 -8.03 -1.87
N THR A 97 5.14 -8.17 -3.06
CA THR A 97 4.89 -9.48 -3.67
C THR A 97 5.57 -9.62 -5.03
N LYS A 98 5.68 -10.85 -5.53
CA LYS A 98 6.27 -11.12 -6.85
C LYS A 98 5.45 -10.60 -8.03
N PHE A 99 4.22 -10.11 -7.81
CA PHE A 99 3.37 -9.61 -8.87
C PHE A 99 3.38 -8.07 -8.88
N THR A 100 3.37 -7.50 -10.07
CA THR A 100 3.34 -6.05 -10.26
C THR A 100 2.09 -5.44 -9.61
N ASN A 101 2.30 -4.45 -8.75
CA ASN A 101 1.26 -3.71 -8.02
C ASN A 101 0.32 -4.57 -7.17
N VAL A 102 0.75 -5.76 -6.76
CA VAL A 102 0.03 -6.56 -5.75
C VAL A 102 0.81 -6.45 -4.46
N HIS A 103 0.23 -5.82 -3.45
CA HIS A 103 0.78 -5.73 -2.10
C HIS A 103 -0.26 -6.16 -1.07
N ILE A 104 0.22 -6.66 0.06
CA ILE A 104 -0.63 -7.07 1.19
C ILE A 104 -0.16 -6.28 2.41
N ILE A 105 -1.07 -5.58 3.07
CA ILE A 105 -0.77 -4.93 4.35
C ILE A 105 -1.08 -5.91 5.47
N GLY A 106 -0.15 -6.06 6.42
CA GLY A 106 -0.37 -6.78 7.66
C GLY A 106 -0.49 -5.80 8.82
N TYR A 107 -1.60 -5.86 9.55
CA TYR A 107 -1.84 -5.05 10.76
C TYR A 107 -1.72 -5.91 12.03
N ASN A 108 -1.28 -5.29 13.13
CA ASN A 108 -1.19 -5.90 14.46
C ASN A 108 -0.48 -7.27 14.47
N LEU A 109 0.66 -7.35 13.80
CA LEU A 109 1.47 -8.56 13.76
C LEU A 109 2.19 -8.77 15.10
N ASN A 110 2.47 -10.03 15.43
CA ASN A 110 3.42 -10.36 16.49
C ASN A 110 4.85 -10.05 16.04
N TRP A 111 5.34 -8.83 16.35
CA TRP A 111 6.68 -8.36 15.99
C TRP A 111 7.83 -9.16 16.66
N GLN A 112 7.52 -9.98 17.67
CA GLN A 112 8.49 -10.87 18.32
C GLN A 112 8.59 -12.24 17.62
N ASP A 113 7.83 -12.49 16.56
CA ASP A 113 7.91 -13.73 15.80
C ASP A 113 9.20 -13.79 14.95
N GLU A 114 10.11 -14.67 15.34
CA GLU A 114 11.38 -14.89 14.63
C GLU A 114 11.18 -15.28 13.15
N LYS A 115 10.08 -15.96 12.80
CA LYS A 115 9.82 -16.33 11.40
C LYS A 115 9.46 -15.10 10.58
N LEU A 116 8.67 -14.19 11.14
CA LEU A 116 8.33 -12.92 10.50
C LEU A 116 9.60 -12.07 10.31
N GLU A 117 10.41 -11.92 11.35
CA GLU A 117 11.65 -11.12 11.26
C GLU A 117 12.65 -11.71 10.26
N ASN A 118 12.86 -13.03 10.27
CA ASN A 118 13.72 -13.70 9.30
C ASN A 118 13.19 -13.55 7.86
N PHE A 119 11.87 -13.61 7.68
CA PHE A 119 11.23 -13.40 6.38
C PHE A 119 11.46 -11.97 5.86
N LEU A 120 11.23 -10.96 6.70
CA LEU A 120 11.40 -9.55 6.35
C LEU A 120 12.85 -9.23 6.03
N LYS A 121 13.79 -9.70 6.87
CA LYS A 121 15.22 -9.57 6.63
C LYS A 121 15.63 -10.21 5.30
N HIS A 122 15.16 -11.42 5.01
CA HIS A 122 15.44 -12.06 3.72
C HIS A 122 14.92 -11.22 2.55
N GLN A 123 13.71 -10.69 2.67
CA GLN A 123 13.11 -9.88 1.60
C GLN A 123 13.88 -8.57 1.34
N ARG A 124 14.31 -7.89 2.41
CA ARG A 124 15.16 -6.69 2.31
C ARG A 124 16.53 -7.00 1.70
N GLU A 125 17.16 -8.12 2.04
CA GLU A 125 18.44 -8.53 1.46
C GLU A 125 18.34 -8.87 -0.03
N GLU A 126 17.28 -9.58 -0.45
CA GLU A 126 17.05 -9.86 -1.88
C GLU A 126 16.79 -8.57 -2.66
N ARG A 127 16.03 -7.63 -2.10
CA ARG A 127 15.78 -6.32 -2.69
C ARG A 127 17.09 -5.52 -2.81
N LYS A 128 17.93 -5.50 -1.76
CA LYS A 128 19.24 -4.85 -1.77
C LYS A 128 20.16 -5.39 -2.87
N LYS A 129 20.23 -6.71 -3.04
CA LYS A 129 21.00 -7.34 -4.14
C LYS A 129 20.52 -6.86 -5.51
N ALA A 130 19.21 -6.76 -5.72
CA ALA A 130 18.67 -6.22 -6.96
C ALA A 130 19.05 -4.75 -7.16
N ILE A 131 18.93 -3.90 -6.14
CA ILE A 131 19.31 -2.48 -6.23
C ILE A 131 20.79 -2.32 -6.62
N ILE A 132 21.70 -3.09 -6.02
CA ILE A 132 23.14 -3.07 -6.39
C ILE A 132 23.31 -3.39 -7.89
N LYS A 133 22.65 -4.45 -8.38
CA LYS A 133 22.68 -4.79 -9.81
C LYS A 133 22.04 -3.73 -10.70
N MET A 134 20.97 -3.07 -10.25
CA MET A 134 20.38 -1.95 -10.99
C MET A 134 21.37 -0.80 -11.13
N CYS A 135 22.15 -0.50 -10.07
CA CYS A 135 23.21 0.50 -10.13
C CYS A 135 24.30 0.10 -11.14
N GLU A 136 24.73 -1.16 -11.15
CA GLU A 136 25.69 -1.67 -12.14
C GLU A 136 25.17 -1.54 -13.58
N LYS A 137 23.89 -1.88 -13.83
CA LYS A 137 23.25 -1.70 -15.13
C LYS A 137 23.22 -0.22 -15.53
N GLY A 138 22.82 0.66 -14.62
CA GLY A 138 22.85 2.11 -14.82
C GLY A 138 24.23 2.60 -15.25
N LYS A 139 25.28 2.19 -14.52
CA LYS A 139 26.67 2.55 -14.84
C LYS A 139 27.07 2.12 -16.26
N ARG A 140 26.74 0.89 -16.67
CA ARG A 140 27.03 0.39 -18.04
C ARG A 140 26.28 1.16 -19.13
N MET A 141 25.14 1.75 -18.79
CA MET A 141 24.33 2.57 -19.70
C MET A 141 24.73 4.06 -19.72
N GLY A 142 25.81 4.46 -19.05
CA GLY A 142 26.23 5.86 -18.97
C GLY A 142 25.47 6.68 -17.92
N LEU A 143 24.78 6.01 -16.99
CA LEU A 143 24.15 6.61 -15.80
C LEU A 143 24.96 6.18 -14.56
N PRO A 144 26.14 6.77 -14.29
CA PRO A 144 26.95 6.41 -13.13
C PRO A 144 26.19 6.71 -11.83
N ILE A 145 25.60 5.67 -11.25
CA ILE A 145 24.96 5.61 -9.94
C ILE A 145 25.60 4.47 -9.15
N SER A 146 25.67 4.59 -7.83
CA SER A 146 26.21 3.53 -6.97
C SER A 146 25.30 3.28 -5.77
N PHE A 147 25.47 2.11 -5.15
CA PHE A 147 24.73 1.78 -3.94
C PHE A 147 25.19 2.64 -2.76
N GLU A 148 26.49 2.93 -2.68
CA GLU A 148 27.09 3.79 -1.66
C GLU A 148 26.49 5.19 -1.69
N GLU A 149 26.31 5.76 -2.88
CA GLU A 149 25.66 7.06 -3.04
C GLU A 149 24.20 7.02 -2.57
N ILE A 150 23.49 5.92 -2.80
CA ILE A 150 22.12 5.77 -2.26
C ILE A 150 22.17 5.78 -0.73
N ILE A 151 23.08 5.02 -0.12
CA ILE A 151 23.24 4.98 1.35
C ILE A 151 23.58 6.36 1.93
N GLU A 152 24.46 7.13 1.28
CA GLU A 152 24.83 8.48 1.73
C GLU A 152 23.67 9.49 1.68
N ASN A 153 22.61 9.20 0.90
CA ASN A 153 21.45 10.07 0.72
C ASN A 153 20.20 9.61 1.47
N ILE A 154 20.28 8.50 2.21
CA ILE A 154 19.20 7.99 3.05
C ILE A 154 19.65 8.01 4.51
N ASN A 155 18.72 8.28 5.43
CA ASN A 155 19.05 8.41 6.85
C ASN A 155 18.61 7.15 7.61
N THR A 156 17.35 7.12 8.03
CA THR A 156 16.75 6.02 8.82
C THR A 156 16.21 4.86 7.98
N THR A 157 16.48 4.87 6.68
CA THR A 157 15.89 3.92 5.74
C THR A 157 16.47 2.52 5.94
N LYS A 158 15.58 1.57 6.21
CA LYS A 158 15.91 0.15 6.34
C LYS A 158 15.48 -0.65 5.10
N SER A 159 14.45 -0.20 4.37
CA SER A 159 13.94 -0.88 3.17
C SER A 159 14.19 -0.07 1.90
N ILE A 160 15.31 -0.34 1.24
CA ILE A 160 15.75 0.40 0.04
C ILE A 160 15.04 -0.14 -1.21
N GLY A 161 14.17 0.67 -1.81
CA GLY A 161 13.51 0.39 -3.10
C GLY A 161 14.04 1.19 -4.29
N ARG A 162 13.43 0.96 -5.45
CA ARG A 162 13.66 1.70 -6.71
C ARG A 162 13.48 3.24 -6.61
N PRO A 163 12.57 3.78 -5.77
CA PRO A 163 12.45 5.23 -5.60
C PRO A 163 13.77 5.91 -5.18
N HIS A 164 14.63 5.22 -4.43
CA HIS A 164 15.94 5.76 -4.05
C HIS A 164 16.88 5.91 -5.25
N ILE A 165 16.88 4.94 -6.18
CA ILE A 165 17.61 5.09 -7.45
C ILE A 165 17.03 6.27 -8.24
N ALA A 166 15.69 6.38 -8.31
CA ALA A 166 15.04 7.49 -9.00
C ALA A 166 15.46 8.85 -8.43
N ASN A 167 15.55 8.99 -7.11
CA ASN A 167 16.01 10.20 -6.44
C ASN A 167 17.44 10.57 -6.83
N ILE A 168 18.36 9.61 -6.88
CA ILE A 168 19.73 9.86 -7.34
C ILE A 168 19.75 10.28 -8.81
N LEU A 169 18.95 9.64 -9.67
CA LEU A 169 18.87 10.01 -11.09
C LEU A 169 18.34 11.45 -11.28
N VAL A 170 17.38 11.88 -10.45
CA VAL A 170 16.90 13.26 -10.43
C VAL A 170 17.99 14.21 -9.95
N LYS A 171 18.63 13.89 -8.81
CA LYS A 171 19.68 14.72 -8.21
C LYS A 171 20.87 14.96 -9.16
N LYS A 172 21.21 13.95 -9.97
CA LYS A 172 22.26 14.04 -11.00
C LYS A 172 21.79 14.67 -12.32
N GLY A 173 20.52 15.05 -12.44
CA GLY A 173 19.98 15.71 -13.63
C GLY A 173 19.76 14.80 -14.83
N TYR A 174 19.78 13.47 -14.66
CA TYR A 174 19.51 12.52 -15.76
C TYR A 174 18.03 12.48 -16.15
N VAL A 175 17.15 12.87 -15.24
CA VAL A 175 15.70 12.95 -15.39
C VAL A 175 15.17 14.13 -14.56
N LYS A 176 14.01 14.67 -14.94
CA LYS A 176 13.42 15.85 -14.29
C LYS A 176 12.72 15.53 -12.97
N ASN A 177 12.20 14.32 -12.83
CA ASN A 177 11.45 13.88 -11.66
C ASN A 177 11.41 12.33 -11.57
N ILE A 178 10.93 11.83 -10.43
CA ILE A 178 10.83 10.39 -10.13
C ILE A 178 9.98 9.66 -11.17
N TYR A 179 8.86 10.25 -11.60
CA TYR A 179 7.99 9.66 -12.62
C TYR A 179 8.74 9.40 -13.94
N GLU A 180 9.55 10.36 -14.39
CA GLU A 180 10.39 10.19 -15.57
C GLU A 180 11.43 9.08 -15.37
N ALA A 181 12.04 8.97 -14.18
CA ALA A 181 12.96 7.88 -13.83
C ALA A 181 12.30 6.49 -13.99
N PHE A 182 11.09 6.33 -13.44
CA PHE A 182 10.30 5.10 -13.59
C PHE A 182 9.92 4.82 -15.02
N LYS A 183 9.43 5.83 -15.75
CA LYS A 183 9.00 5.68 -17.14
C LYS A 183 10.16 5.30 -18.08
N LYS A 184 11.35 5.88 -17.90
CA LYS A 184 12.50 5.64 -18.79
C LYS A 184 13.31 4.40 -18.40
N TYR A 185 13.54 4.18 -17.11
CA TYR A 185 14.58 3.27 -16.66
C TYR A 185 14.10 2.19 -15.67
N LEU A 186 13.26 2.54 -14.70
CA LEU A 186 12.99 1.70 -13.51
C LEU A 186 11.67 0.90 -13.53
N TYR A 187 10.84 1.03 -14.57
CA TYR A 187 9.61 0.25 -14.71
C TYR A 187 9.92 -1.26 -14.74
N THR A 188 8.94 -2.11 -14.41
CA THR A 188 9.12 -3.56 -14.45
C THR A 188 9.46 -4.02 -15.87
N GLY A 189 10.63 -4.64 -16.03
CA GLY A 189 11.19 -5.00 -17.35
C GLY A 189 11.95 -3.87 -18.05
N GLY A 190 12.14 -2.73 -17.40
CA GLY A 190 12.87 -1.58 -17.94
C GLY A 190 14.38 -1.75 -18.01
N PRO A 191 15.09 -0.81 -18.65
CA PRO A 191 16.51 -0.96 -19.00
C PRO A 191 17.45 -1.25 -17.83
N ILE A 192 17.24 -0.60 -16.68
CA ILE A 192 18.07 -0.82 -15.48
C ILE A 192 17.38 -1.69 -14.44
N PHE A 193 16.16 -2.15 -14.71
CA PHE A 193 15.40 -2.97 -13.78
C PHE A 193 16.10 -4.32 -13.58
N GLU A 194 16.13 -4.77 -12.33
CA GLU A 194 16.53 -6.12 -11.93
C GLU A 194 15.43 -6.69 -11.04
N ASP A 195 15.00 -7.90 -11.37
CA ASP A 195 14.03 -8.61 -10.52
C ASP A 195 14.75 -9.31 -9.36
N TYR A 196 14.00 -9.64 -8.32
CA TYR A 196 14.51 -10.40 -7.18
C TYR A 196 13.51 -11.41 -6.68
N LYS A 197 13.99 -12.38 -5.90
CA LYS A 197 13.12 -13.39 -5.32
C LYS A 197 12.16 -12.72 -4.34
N LYS A 198 10.87 -12.86 -4.63
CA LYS A 198 9.76 -12.43 -3.80
C LYS A 198 8.75 -13.55 -3.62
N TYR A 199 7.91 -13.39 -2.62
CA TYR A 199 6.89 -14.37 -2.26
C TYR A 199 5.58 -14.13 -3.01
N HIS A 200 4.79 -15.18 -3.17
CA HIS A 200 3.43 -15.09 -3.65
C HIS A 200 2.55 -14.40 -2.59
N TYR A 201 1.55 -13.63 -3.00
CA TYR A 201 0.66 -12.93 -2.06
C TYR A 201 -0.07 -13.90 -1.10
N THR A 202 -0.36 -15.13 -1.54
CA THR A 202 -0.96 -16.17 -0.68
C THR A 202 -0.01 -16.66 0.42
N GLU A 203 1.30 -16.70 0.16
CA GLU A 203 2.30 -17.06 1.17
C GLU A 203 2.38 -15.97 2.24
N ILE A 204 2.28 -14.71 1.82
CA ILE A 204 2.26 -13.53 2.70
C ILE A 204 0.98 -13.50 3.54
N ILE A 205 -0.19 -13.78 2.96
CA ILE A 205 -1.45 -13.87 3.71
C ILE A 205 -1.34 -14.92 4.82
N ASN A 206 -0.81 -16.10 4.49
CA ASN A 206 -0.59 -17.17 5.47
C ASN A 206 0.46 -16.78 6.55
N LEU A 207 1.53 -16.08 6.17
CA LEU A 207 2.51 -15.56 7.13
C LEU A 207 1.87 -14.59 8.13
N ILE A 208 1.06 -13.64 7.63
CA ILE A 208 0.35 -12.67 8.48
C ILE A 208 -0.60 -13.38 9.45
N GLU A 209 -1.34 -14.40 8.98
CA GLU A 209 -2.23 -15.19 9.82
C GLU A 209 -1.45 -15.95 10.91
N GLN A 210 -0.30 -16.55 10.57
CA GLN A 210 0.57 -17.24 11.54
C GLN A 210 1.14 -16.28 12.59
N ALA A 211 1.37 -15.01 12.22
CA ALA A 211 1.78 -13.94 13.12
C ALA A 211 0.60 -13.27 13.86
N ASN A 212 -0.61 -13.87 13.84
CA ASN A 212 -1.85 -13.38 14.45
C ASN A 212 -2.32 -12.00 13.97
N GLY A 213 -1.83 -11.55 12.80
CA GLY A 213 -2.20 -10.26 12.23
C GLY A 213 -3.43 -10.31 11.32
N VAL A 214 -3.80 -9.13 10.84
CA VAL A 214 -4.90 -8.94 9.88
C VAL A 214 -4.33 -8.58 8.51
N SER A 215 -4.65 -9.38 7.50
CA SER A 215 -4.19 -9.15 6.12
C SER A 215 -5.22 -8.36 5.29
N VAL A 216 -4.73 -7.37 4.54
CA VAL A 216 -5.54 -6.48 3.70
C VAL A 216 -4.92 -6.38 2.31
N LEU A 217 -5.73 -6.48 1.25
CA LEU A 217 -5.27 -6.24 -0.12
C LEU A 217 -5.17 -4.73 -0.37
N ALA A 218 -3.94 -4.24 -0.58
CA ALA A 218 -3.67 -2.84 -0.84
C ALA A 218 -4.04 -2.45 -2.28
N HIS A 219 -4.57 -1.23 -2.43
CA HIS A 219 -4.87 -0.51 -3.68
C HIS A 219 -5.17 -1.41 -4.89
N PRO A 220 -6.14 -2.34 -4.80
CA PRO A 220 -6.38 -3.36 -5.82
C PRO A 220 -6.65 -2.78 -7.21
N GLY A 221 -7.06 -1.51 -7.31
CA GLY A 221 -7.23 -0.80 -8.56
C GLY A 221 -5.94 -0.59 -9.37
N LEU A 222 -4.76 -0.70 -8.75
CA LEU A 222 -3.45 -0.62 -9.42
C LEU A 222 -2.96 -1.96 -10.00
N ILE A 223 -3.57 -3.07 -9.58
CA ILE A 223 -3.24 -4.40 -10.09
C ILE A 223 -3.58 -4.46 -11.59
N PRO A 224 -2.67 -4.98 -12.46
CA PRO A 224 -2.95 -5.12 -13.88
C PRO A 224 -4.27 -5.84 -14.18
N TYR A 225 -5.07 -5.27 -15.09
CA TYR A 225 -6.45 -5.68 -15.35
C TYR A 225 -6.58 -7.18 -15.66
N ASN A 226 -5.63 -7.75 -16.40
CA ASN A 226 -5.62 -9.16 -16.80
C ASN A 226 -5.45 -10.15 -15.64
N ILE A 227 -4.91 -9.72 -14.49
CA ILE A 227 -4.73 -10.59 -13.31
C ILE A 227 -5.56 -10.15 -12.11
N GLN A 228 -6.09 -8.93 -12.09
CA GLN A 228 -6.75 -8.32 -10.93
C GLN A 228 -7.88 -9.19 -10.35
N GLU A 229 -8.80 -9.67 -11.17
CA GLU A 229 -9.92 -10.50 -10.69
C GLU A 229 -9.41 -11.80 -10.06
N ARG A 230 -8.43 -12.45 -10.69
CA ARG A 230 -7.82 -13.67 -10.17
C ARG A 230 -7.15 -13.41 -8.82
N VAL A 231 -6.35 -12.35 -8.70
CA VAL A 231 -5.67 -11.99 -7.45
C VAL A 231 -6.68 -11.76 -6.34
N ILE A 232 -7.74 -10.98 -6.58
CA ILE A 232 -8.77 -10.69 -5.56
C ILE A 232 -9.45 -12.00 -5.10
N ILE A 233 -9.86 -12.85 -6.04
CA ILE A 233 -10.52 -14.12 -5.72
C ILE A 233 -9.56 -15.08 -4.99
N ASP A 234 -8.30 -15.14 -5.40
CA ASP A 234 -7.30 -15.97 -4.74
C ASP A 234 -7.05 -15.43 -3.31
N CYS A 235 -6.88 -14.12 -3.10
CA CYS A 235 -6.77 -13.55 -1.76
C CYS A 235 -7.96 -13.90 -0.84
N ILE A 236 -9.19 -13.83 -1.36
CA ILE A 236 -10.41 -14.22 -0.60
C ILE A 236 -10.36 -15.71 -0.23
N LYS A 237 -10.00 -16.59 -1.17
CA LYS A 237 -9.90 -18.04 -0.91
C LYS A 237 -8.85 -18.38 0.14
N TYR A 238 -7.76 -17.61 0.17
CA TYR A 238 -6.68 -17.78 1.15
C TYR A 238 -6.93 -17.01 2.45
N GLY A 239 -8.16 -16.51 2.68
CA GLY A 239 -8.57 -16.02 3.99
C GLY A 239 -8.19 -14.57 4.31
N ILE A 240 -7.90 -13.76 3.28
CA ILE A 240 -7.66 -12.32 3.49
C ILE A 240 -8.83 -11.67 4.23
N LYS A 241 -8.54 -10.74 5.13
CA LYS A 241 -9.54 -10.17 6.04
C LYS A 241 -10.10 -8.84 5.55
N GLY A 242 -9.33 -8.08 4.78
CA GLY A 242 -9.76 -6.77 4.28
C GLY A 242 -9.34 -6.47 2.85
N ILE A 243 -9.93 -5.41 2.32
CA ILE A 243 -9.60 -4.85 1.02
C ILE A 243 -9.60 -3.33 1.10
N GLU A 244 -8.58 -2.69 0.54
CA GLU A 244 -8.51 -1.24 0.44
C GLU A 244 -9.50 -0.77 -0.63
N VAL A 245 -10.59 -0.14 -0.19
CA VAL A 245 -11.65 0.38 -1.06
C VAL A 245 -11.36 1.83 -1.40
N PHE A 246 -10.98 2.62 -0.40
CA PHE A 246 -10.75 4.06 -0.52
C PHE A 246 -9.27 4.35 -0.74
N TYR A 247 -8.92 4.69 -1.97
CA TYR A 247 -7.56 5.00 -2.40
C TYR A 247 -7.61 6.18 -3.39
N PRO A 248 -6.67 7.16 -3.37
CA PRO A 248 -6.82 8.38 -4.15
C PRO A 248 -6.95 8.16 -5.66
N ARG A 249 -6.35 7.09 -6.20
CA ARG A 249 -6.40 6.77 -7.64
C ARG A 249 -7.40 5.68 -8.01
N HIS A 250 -8.27 5.26 -7.09
CA HIS A 250 -9.41 4.44 -7.47
C HIS A 250 -10.47 5.32 -8.15
N SER A 251 -10.93 4.89 -9.32
CA SER A 251 -12.14 5.44 -9.94
C SER A 251 -13.39 5.09 -9.14
N TYR A 252 -14.46 5.86 -9.31
CA TYR A 252 -15.76 5.57 -8.69
C TYR A 252 -16.23 4.13 -8.92
N ASN A 253 -16.10 3.62 -10.15
CA ASN A 253 -16.47 2.24 -10.50
C ASN A 253 -15.61 1.20 -9.77
N GLN A 254 -14.32 1.48 -9.55
CA GLN A 254 -13.44 0.60 -8.77
C GLN A 254 -13.87 0.58 -7.30
N ILE A 255 -14.14 1.73 -6.70
CA ILE A 255 -14.64 1.82 -5.33
C ILE A 255 -15.96 1.06 -5.18
N GLU A 256 -16.96 1.31 -6.04
CA GLU A 256 -18.26 0.64 -5.98
C GLU A 256 -18.09 -0.89 -6.05
N ARG A 257 -17.22 -1.36 -6.95
CA ARG A 257 -16.88 -2.78 -7.10
C ARG A 257 -16.22 -3.34 -5.84
N PHE A 258 -15.17 -2.71 -5.34
CA PHE A 258 -14.42 -3.22 -4.18
C PHE A 258 -15.26 -3.18 -2.90
N TYR A 259 -16.08 -2.15 -2.72
CA TYR A 259 -17.07 -2.07 -1.64
C TYR A 259 -18.09 -3.21 -1.73
N SER A 260 -18.64 -3.46 -2.92
CA SER A 260 -19.60 -4.55 -3.13
C SER A 260 -18.97 -5.93 -2.88
N LEU A 261 -17.71 -6.12 -3.26
CA LEU A 261 -16.96 -7.35 -2.96
C LEU A 261 -16.74 -7.50 -1.44
N ALA A 262 -16.37 -6.42 -0.75
CA ALA A 262 -16.21 -6.44 0.70
C ALA A 262 -17.51 -6.87 1.40
N GLN A 263 -18.65 -6.28 1.02
CA GLN A 263 -19.96 -6.69 1.56
C GLN A 263 -20.31 -8.14 1.23
N LYS A 264 -20.08 -8.58 -0.01
CA LYS A 264 -20.42 -9.93 -0.47
C LYS A 264 -19.66 -11.02 0.29
N TYR A 265 -18.39 -10.79 0.58
CA TYR A 265 -17.50 -11.78 1.20
C TYR A 265 -17.19 -11.50 2.68
N GLY A 266 -17.81 -10.48 3.27
CA GLY A 266 -17.59 -10.11 4.67
C GLY A 266 -16.19 -9.59 4.97
N LEU A 267 -15.55 -8.93 4.01
CA LEU A 267 -14.23 -8.32 4.21
C LEU A 267 -14.35 -6.97 4.91
N PHE A 268 -13.38 -6.64 5.74
CA PHE A 268 -13.22 -5.30 6.27
C PHE A 268 -12.90 -4.30 5.16
N ILE A 269 -13.49 -3.11 5.26
CA ILE A 269 -13.27 -2.01 4.33
C ILE A 269 -12.12 -1.17 4.87
N PHE A 270 -11.05 -1.06 4.08
CA PHE A 270 -9.90 -0.22 4.39
C PHE A 270 -9.82 1.00 3.48
N GLY A 271 -9.05 1.99 3.92
CA GLY A 271 -8.72 3.16 3.13
C GLY A 271 -7.46 3.82 3.65
N GLY A 272 -6.70 4.38 2.73
CA GLY A 272 -5.51 5.16 3.04
C GLY A 272 -5.02 5.93 1.83
N SER A 273 -4.19 6.93 2.11
CA SER A 273 -3.70 7.84 1.09
C SER A 273 -2.59 7.23 0.25
N ASP A 274 -1.84 6.26 0.79
CA ASP A 274 -0.57 5.79 0.22
C ASP A 274 0.42 6.96 0.04
N PHE A 275 0.40 7.85 1.03
CA PHE A 275 1.23 9.05 1.11
C PHE A 275 2.71 8.67 1.18
N HIS A 276 3.53 9.37 0.40
CA HIS A 276 5.00 9.23 0.39
C HIS A 276 5.71 10.59 0.46
N GLY A 277 4.99 11.65 0.83
CA GLY A 277 5.50 13.03 0.79
C GLY A 277 5.90 13.46 -0.62
N GLU A 278 7.12 13.98 -0.79
CA GLU A 278 7.58 14.57 -2.05
C GLU A 278 7.66 13.55 -3.20
N VAL A 279 7.69 12.25 -2.92
CA VAL A 279 7.66 11.20 -3.96
C VAL A 279 6.32 11.18 -4.71
N LYS A 280 5.22 11.50 -4.03
CA LYS A 280 3.86 11.58 -4.59
C LYS A 280 3.26 12.95 -4.24
N PRO A 281 3.73 14.04 -4.86
CA PRO A 281 3.35 15.40 -4.46
C PRO A 281 1.86 15.70 -4.69
N ASP A 282 1.19 14.91 -5.53
CA ASP A 282 -0.25 14.95 -5.80
C ASP A 282 -1.10 14.31 -4.70
N ILE A 283 -0.50 13.62 -3.74
CA ILE A 283 -1.18 12.91 -2.66
C ILE A 283 -0.73 13.49 -1.32
N GLN A 284 -1.68 13.96 -0.53
CA GLN A 284 -1.46 14.41 0.83
C GLN A 284 -1.97 13.36 1.83
N LEU A 285 -1.34 13.32 3.00
CA LEU A 285 -1.80 12.48 4.11
C LEU A 285 -3.27 12.80 4.42
N GLY A 286 -4.12 11.78 4.52
CA GLY A 286 -5.57 11.93 4.75
C GLY A 286 -6.42 12.25 3.51
N ASP A 287 -5.87 12.25 2.29
CA ASP A 287 -6.66 12.45 1.06
C ASP A 287 -7.61 11.28 0.77
N ALA A 288 -7.28 10.09 1.29
CA ALA A 288 -8.17 8.93 1.33
C ALA A 288 -8.02 8.24 2.68
N GLY A 289 -9.07 7.53 3.09
CA GLY A 289 -9.14 6.96 4.42
C GLY A 289 -10.55 6.57 4.85
N LEU A 290 -10.71 6.31 6.15
CA LEU A 290 -11.99 6.02 6.79
C LEU A 290 -12.51 7.26 7.55
N THR A 291 -13.83 7.34 7.69
CA THR A 291 -14.52 8.46 8.38
C THR A 291 -14.80 8.17 9.84
N GLU A 292 -14.85 6.90 10.22
CA GLU A 292 -15.17 6.38 11.55
C GLU A 292 -14.33 5.14 11.84
#